data_AF-A0A920I7U0-F1
#
_entry.id   AF-A0A920I7U0-F1
#
_cell.length_a   1.000
_cell.length_b   1.000
_cell.length_c   1.000
_cell.angle_alpha   90.00
_cell.angle_beta   90.00
_cell.angle_gamma   90.00
#
_symmetry.space_group_name_H-M   'P 1'
#
loop_
_entity.id
_entity.type
_entity.pdbx_description
1 polymer ?
#
loop_
_entity_poly.entity_id
_entity_poly.type
_entity_poly.pdbx_seq_one_letter_code
_entity_poly.pdbx_strand_id
1 'polypeptide(L)'
;MKFLPSVAGVRQILSRAPGKEAGSILLDNIASPIVLQNLKTLSKLGYSFDLQLIPEVMKQASLLFEKVPELKVALCHAGSPHDRTIEGINYWQKALKSLSLLSNVTCKISGLGMFKHNWTIEDFRPIIETCLDQFWFRTMHVWI
;
A
#
# COMPACT_ATOMS: atom_id res chain seq x y z
N MET A 1 11.03 23.62 -12.76
CA MET A 1 9.93 22.63 -12.93
C MET A 1 8.65 23.39 -13.25
N LYS A 2 7.84 22.91 -14.20
CA LYS A 2 6.50 23.46 -14.43
C LYS A 2 5.57 22.96 -13.32
N PHE A 3 4.88 23.87 -12.65
CA PHE A 3 3.85 23.54 -11.66
C PHE A 3 2.58 23.10 -12.40
N LEU A 4 2.09 21.90 -12.08
CA LEU A 4 0.82 21.37 -12.61
C LEU A 4 -0.20 21.38 -11.47
N PRO A 5 -1.13 22.35 -11.42
CA PRO A 5 -2.00 22.55 -10.26
C PRO A 5 -2.95 21.38 -9.97
N SER A 6 -3.18 20.49 -10.96
CA SER A 6 -4.01 19.29 -10.81
C SER A 6 -3.27 18.09 -10.23
N VAL A 7 -1.93 18.13 -10.13
CA VAL A 7 -1.15 17.03 -9.56
C VAL A 7 -1.18 17.14 -8.05
N ALA A 8 -1.73 16.11 -7.38
CA ALA A 8 -1.80 16.04 -5.92
C ALA A 8 -0.82 15.01 -5.31
N GLY A 9 -0.27 14.12 -6.14
CA GLY A 9 0.57 13.02 -5.68
C GLY A 9 1.20 12.22 -6.81
N VAL A 10 2.02 11.25 -6.42
CA VAL A 10 2.71 10.33 -7.33
C VAL A 10 2.42 8.89 -6.89
N ARG A 11 2.29 7.98 -7.84
CA ARG A 11 2.16 6.54 -7.60
C ARG A 11 3.38 5.81 -8.12
N GLN A 12 3.85 4.82 -7.37
CA GLN A 12 4.84 3.86 -7.84
C GLN A 12 4.49 2.46 -7.36
N ILE A 13 4.69 1.48 -8.25
CA ILE A 13 4.58 0.05 -7.91
C ILE A 13 5.92 -0.40 -7.33
N LEU A 14 5.96 -0.70 -6.04
CA LEU A 14 7.17 -1.16 -5.36
C LEU A 14 7.33 -2.68 -5.42
N SER A 15 6.26 -3.42 -5.66
CA SER A 15 6.30 -4.87 -5.84
C SER A 15 5.07 -5.38 -6.60
N ARG A 16 5.21 -6.59 -7.17
CA ARG A 16 4.15 -7.29 -7.92
C ARG A 16 4.10 -8.75 -7.47
N ALA A 17 2.91 -9.33 -7.49
CA ALA A 17 2.73 -10.75 -7.18
C ALA A 17 3.52 -11.63 -8.16
N PRO A 18 3.94 -12.84 -7.76
CA PRO A 18 4.66 -13.77 -8.64
C PRO A 18 3.89 -14.06 -9.95
N GLY A 19 4.58 -14.07 -11.10
CA GLY A 19 3.97 -14.27 -12.42
C GLY A 19 4.92 -14.04 -13.60
N LYS A 20 4.43 -14.14 -14.85
CA LYS A 20 5.25 -14.05 -16.09
C LYS A 20 5.99 -12.71 -16.28
N GLU A 21 5.57 -11.66 -15.59
CA GLU A 21 6.20 -10.32 -15.62
C GLU A 21 6.98 -9.98 -14.34
N ALA A 22 7.32 -10.97 -13.52
CA ALA A 22 8.08 -10.79 -12.27
C ALA A 22 9.57 -10.51 -12.55
N GLY A 23 9.87 -9.50 -13.37
CA GLY A 23 11.19 -8.90 -13.42
C GLY A 23 11.46 -8.24 -12.07
N SER A 24 12.26 -8.91 -11.22
CA SER A 24 13.23 -8.41 -10.23
C SER A 24 12.99 -7.08 -9.48
N ILE A 25 11.78 -6.57 -9.34
CA ILE A 25 11.51 -5.25 -8.73
C ILE A 25 11.18 -5.39 -7.22
N LEU A 26 11.18 -6.60 -6.67
CA LEU A 26 10.60 -6.91 -5.36
C LEU A 26 11.26 -6.18 -4.16
N LEU A 27 12.55 -5.84 -4.21
CA LEU A 27 13.26 -5.37 -3.00
C LEU A 27 14.25 -4.23 -3.21
N ASP A 28 14.94 -4.16 -4.35
CA ASP A 28 16.02 -3.19 -4.58
C ASP A 28 15.54 -1.74 -4.47
N ASN A 29 14.26 -1.48 -4.77
CA ASN A 29 13.67 -0.14 -4.67
C ASN A 29 13.35 0.27 -3.22
N ILE A 30 12.91 -0.64 -2.34
CA ILE A 30 12.44 -0.27 -1.00
C ILE A 30 13.63 0.07 -0.07
N ALA A 31 14.77 -0.59 -0.25
CA ALA A 31 15.98 -0.33 0.53
C ALA A 31 16.85 0.80 -0.06
N SER A 32 16.50 1.35 -1.21
CA SER A 32 17.36 2.29 -1.93
C SER A 32 17.40 3.68 -1.27
N PRO A 33 18.59 4.23 -0.97
CA PRO A 33 18.72 5.59 -0.43
C PRO A 33 18.09 6.66 -1.33
N ILE A 34 18.11 6.46 -2.66
CA ILE A 34 17.51 7.41 -3.61
C ILE A 34 15.99 7.46 -3.46
N VAL A 35 15.35 6.33 -3.15
CA VAL A 35 13.90 6.29 -2.95
C VAL A 35 13.53 7.07 -1.69
N LEU A 36 14.25 6.88 -0.59
CA LEU A 36 14.05 7.70 0.62
C LEU A 36 14.22 9.20 0.34
N GLN A 37 15.25 9.58 -0.42
CA GLN A 37 15.49 10.98 -0.78
C GLN A 37 14.35 11.56 -1.64
N ASN A 38 13.81 10.77 -2.57
CA ASN A 38 12.69 11.17 -3.41
C ASN A 38 11.40 11.31 -2.59
N LEU A 39 11.11 10.38 -1.67
CA LEU A 39 9.96 10.48 -0.77
C LEU A 39 10.02 11.73 0.12
N LYS A 40 11.20 12.06 0.65
CA LYS A 40 11.43 13.32 1.38
C LYS A 40 11.17 14.55 0.51
N THR A 41 11.55 14.49 -0.76
CA THR A 41 11.27 15.56 -1.73
C THR A 41 9.77 15.72 -1.97
N LEU A 42 9.04 14.63 -2.17
CA LEU A 42 7.58 14.66 -2.33
C LEU A 42 6.89 15.28 -1.10
N SER A 43 7.31 14.89 0.10
CA SER A 43 6.81 15.45 1.36
C SER A 43 6.99 16.98 1.41
N LYS A 44 8.21 17.48 1.11
CA LYS A 44 8.51 18.91 1.07
C LYS A 44 7.68 19.69 0.05
N LEU A 45 7.31 19.04 -1.05
CA LEU A 45 6.48 19.63 -2.10
C LEU A 45 4.97 19.54 -1.79
N GLY A 46 4.58 18.90 -0.68
CA GLY A 46 3.18 18.73 -0.30
C GLY A 46 2.41 17.67 -1.11
N TYR A 47 3.12 16.83 -1.87
CA TYR A 47 2.51 15.75 -2.65
C TYR A 47 2.27 14.50 -1.79
N SER A 48 1.17 13.78 -2.07
CA SER A 48 0.94 12.44 -1.50
C SER A 48 1.68 11.36 -2.29
N PHE A 49 1.78 10.17 -1.69
CA PHE A 49 2.34 8.99 -2.34
C PHE A 49 1.35 7.82 -2.32
N ASP A 50 0.98 7.35 -3.49
CA ASP A 50 0.15 6.16 -3.69
C ASP A 50 1.04 4.91 -3.69
N LEU A 51 0.98 4.15 -2.59
CA LEU A 51 1.81 2.98 -2.34
C LEU A 51 1.14 1.72 -2.88
N GLN A 52 1.70 1.13 -3.92
CA GLN A 52 1.27 -0.17 -4.43
C GLN A 52 2.34 -1.24 -4.20
N LEU A 53 1.97 -2.27 -3.46
CA LEU A 53 2.82 -3.41 -3.11
C LEU A 53 1.98 -4.66 -2.84
N ILE A 54 2.67 -5.78 -2.58
CA ILE A 54 2.13 -7.05 -2.09
C ILE A 54 2.50 -7.29 -0.61
N PRO A 55 1.81 -8.21 0.10
CA PRO A 55 2.01 -8.45 1.53
C PRO A 55 3.46 -8.72 1.95
N GLU A 56 4.22 -9.43 1.12
CA GLU A 56 5.57 -9.92 1.37
C GLU A 56 6.59 -8.81 1.64
N VAL A 57 6.31 -7.59 1.18
CA VAL A 57 7.24 -6.44 1.32
C VAL A 57 6.72 -5.34 2.24
N MET A 58 5.54 -5.53 2.86
CA MET A 58 4.92 -4.50 3.70
C MET A 58 5.78 -4.10 4.88
N LYS A 59 6.43 -5.07 5.53
CA LYS A 59 7.31 -4.82 6.67
C LYS A 59 8.53 -3.99 6.27
N GLN A 60 9.11 -4.25 5.11
CA GLN A 60 10.24 -3.47 4.60
C GLN A 60 9.76 -2.06 4.21
N ALA A 61 8.59 -1.95 3.58
CA ALA A 61 8.00 -0.66 3.24
C ALA A 61 7.69 0.17 4.50
N SER A 62 7.21 -0.44 5.59
CA SER A 62 6.92 0.29 6.82
C SER A 62 8.18 0.96 7.39
N LEU A 63 9.33 0.28 7.38
CA LEU A 63 10.62 0.84 7.80
C LEU A 63 11.08 2.03 6.94
N LEU A 64 10.65 2.08 5.68
CA LEU A 64 10.94 3.19 4.79
C LEU A 64 10.04 4.40 5.11
N PHE A 65 8.73 4.18 5.26
CA PHE A 65 7.77 5.27 5.51
C PHE A 65 7.81 5.82 6.93
N GLU A 66 8.28 5.03 7.90
CA GLU A 66 8.60 5.50 9.25
C GLU A 66 9.66 6.61 9.26
N LYS A 67 10.56 6.63 8.26
CA LYS A 67 11.60 7.66 8.11
C LYS A 67 11.11 8.96 7.45
N VAL A 68 9.84 9.03 7.04
CA VAL A 68 9.23 10.20 6.38
C VAL A 68 7.80 10.43 6.92
N PRO A 69 7.61 10.63 8.23
CA PRO A 69 6.29 10.68 8.85
C PRO A 69 5.40 11.84 8.38
N GLU A 70 5.98 12.87 7.73
CA GLU A 70 5.23 14.00 7.18
C GLU A 70 4.61 13.69 5.80
N LEU A 71 5.10 12.67 5.09
CA LEU A 71 4.57 12.28 3.79
C LEU A 71 3.22 11.58 3.96
N LYS A 72 2.17 12.10 3.32
CA LYS A 72 0.87 11.40 3.24
C LYS A 72 0.97 10.20 2.31
N VAL A 73 0.76 9.01 2.82
CA VAL A 73 0.83 7.76 2.09
C VAL A 73 -0.55 7.12 2.00
N ALA A 74 -0.93 6.69 0.80
CA ALA A 74 -2.18 5.97 0.59
C ALA A 74 -1.89 4.58 0.02
N LEU A 75 -2.09 3.55 0.86
CA LEU A 75 -1.93 2.16 0.48
C LEU A 75 -3.03 1.75 -0.50
N CYS A 76 -2.62 1.34 -1.70
CA CYS A 76 -3.50 0.89 -2.76
C CYS A 76 -4.03 -0.52 -2.48
N HIS A 77 -5.28 -0.76 -2.88
CA HIS A 77 -5.90 -2.08 -2.96
C HIS A 77 -5.81 -2.94 -1.69
N ALA A 78 -5.97 -2.32 -0.52
CA ALA A 78 -5.78 -2.96 0.77
C ALA A 78 -4.41 -3.66 0.92
N GLY A 79 -3.39 -3.24 0.17
CA GLY A 79 -2.09 -3.90 0.15
C GLY A 79 -2.04 -5.19 -0.67
N SER A 80 -2.92 -5.30 -1.66
CA SER A 80 -2.94 -6.37 -2.67
C SER A 80 -2.88 -7.79 -2.08
N PRO A 81 -3.83 -8.19 -1.21
CA PRO A 81 -3.90 -9.55 -0.68
C PRO A 81 -4.15 -10.55 -1.82
N HIS A 82 -3.08 -10.97 -2.50
CA HIS A 82 -3.15 -11.74 -3.74
C HIS A 82 -3.41 -13.22 -3.48
N ASP A 83 -2.87 -13.76 -2.39
CA ASP A 83 -3.21 -15.08 -1.90
C ASP A 83 -4.53 -15.05 -1.12
N ARG A 84 -5.54 -15.70 -1.70
CA ARG A 84 -6.93 -15.76 -1.20
C ARG A 84 -7.22 -17.01 -0.36
N THR A 85 -6.20 -17.82 -0.04
CA THR A 85 -6.32 -18.91 0.93
C THR A 85 -6.47 -18.36 2.36
N ILE A 86 -6.88 -19.22 3.30
CA ILE A 86 -7.00 -18.83 4.71
C ILE A 86 -5.62 -18.41 5.24
N GLU A 87 -4.58 -19.15 4.89
CA GLU A 87 -3.18 -18.89 5.23
C GLU A 87 -2.70 -17.56 4.63
N GLY A 88 -3.03 -17.31 3.36
CA GLY A 88 -2.70 -16.07 2.65
C GLY A 88 -3.33 -14.83 3.28
N ILE A 89 -4.63 -14.91 3.62
CA ILE A 89 -5.33 -13.82 4.32
C ILE A 89 -4.73 -13.59 5.72
N ASN A 90 -4.47 -14.65 6.48
CA ASN A 90 -3.83 -14.53 7.80
C ASN A 90 -2.42 -13.91 7.72
N TYR A 91 -1.65 -14.25 6.68
CA TYR A 91 -0.35 -13.65 6.43
C TYR A 91 -0.49 -12.15 6.10
N TRP A 92 -1.38 -11.81 5.18
CA TRP A 92 -1.66 -10.42 4.81
C TRP A 92 -2.11 -9.59 6.01
N GLN A 93 -3.02 -10.08 6.85
CA GLN A 93 -3.49 -9.36 8.04
C GLN A 93 -2.32 -8.99 8.97
N LYS A 94 -1.38 -9.91 9.19
CA LYS A 94 -0.19 -9.69 10.01
C LYS A 94 0.76 -8.68 9.35
N ALA A 95 0.99 -8.81 8.05
CA ALA A 95 1.85 -7.91 7.28
C ALA A 95 1.29 -6.48 7.24
N LEU A 96 -0.03 -6.34 7.01
CA LEU A 96 -0.75 -5.07 6.96
C LEU A 96 -0.59 -4.27 8.25
N LYS A 97 -0.51 -4.97 9.39
CA LYS A 97 -0.35 -4.34 10.70
C LYS A 97 0.86 -3.40 10.73
N SER A 98 1.97 -3.79 10.10
CA SER A 98 3.19 -2.97 10.02
C SER A 98 2.97 -1.58 9.40
N LEU A 99 2.10 -1.50 8.39
CA LEU A 99 1.72 -0.24 7.75
C LEU A 99 0.64 0.50 8.53
N SER A 100 -0.34 -0.21 9.09
CA SER A 100 -1.46 0.40 9.85
C SER A 100 -1.02 1.11 11.15
N LEU A 101 0.14 0.74 11.69
CA LEU A 101 0.71 1.38 12.88
C LEU A 101 1.30 2.76 12.58
N LEU A 102 1.61 3.06 11.30
CA LEU A 102 2.16 4.35 10.90
C LEU A 102 1.06 5.41 10.80
N SER A 103 1.27 6.57 11.41
CA SER A 103 0.27 7.65 11.43
C SER A 103 0.03 8.33 10.10
N ASN A 104 0.98 8.20 9.17
CA ASN A 104 0.98 8.83 7.87
C ASN A 104 0.49 7.92 6.74
N VAL A 105 0.05 6.69 7.06
CA VAL A 105 -0.49 5.72 6.10
C VAL A 105 -2.00 5.60 6.25
N THR A 106 -2.69 5.77 5.13
CA THR A 106 -4.13 5.49 4.97
C THR A 106 -4.32 4.28 4.07
N CYS A 107 -5.45 3.58 4.19
CA CYS A 107 -5.75 2.39 3.38
C CYS A 107 -6.92 2.65 2.43
N LYS A 108 -6.71 2.42 1.12
CA LYS A 108 -7.76 2.43 0.11
C LYS A 108 -8.34 1.02 -0.04
N ILE A 109 -9.63 0.87 0.26
CA ILE A 109 -10.39 -0.35 -0.05
C ILE A 109 -10.88 -0.22 -1.51
N SER A 110 -10.14 -0.80 -2.44
CA SER A 110 -10.39 -0.68 -3.89
C SER A 110 -9.80 -1.87 -4.65
N GLY A 111 -10.28 -2.18 -5.85
CA GLY A 111 -9.64 -3.16 -6.75
C GLY A 111 -9.50 -4.59 -6.21
N LEU A 112 -10.29 -5.00 -5.22
CA LEU A 112 -10.17 -6.32 -4.57
C LEU A 112 -10.46 -7.50 -5.51
N GLY A 113 -11.32 -7.29 -6.51
CA GLY A 113 -11.68 -8.29 -7.52
C GLY A 113 -10.55 -8.65 -8.51
N MET A 114 -9.43 -7.91 -8.52
CA MET A 114 -8.28 -8.23 -9.38
C MET A 114 -7.62 -9.57 -9.01
N PHE A 115 -7.77 -10.02 -7.76
CA PHE A 115 -7.15 -11.25 -7.26
C PHE A 115 -8.12 -12.44 -7.19
N LYS A 116 -9.41 -12.20 -7.38
CA LYS A 116 -10.44 -13.23 -7.39
C LYS A 116 -11.57 -12.83 -8.34
N HIS A 117 -11.63 -13.51 -9.47
CA HIS A 117 -12.77 -13.44 -10.36
C HIS A 117 -13.98 -14.16 -9.74
N ASN A 118 -15.20 -13.75 -10.10
CA ASN A 118 -16.46 -14.31 -9.56
C ASN A 118 -16.52 -14.28 -8.02
N TRP A 119 -16.08 -13.17 -7.43
CA TRP A 119 -16.09 -12.96 -5.99
C TRP A 119 -17.52 -12.92 -5.44
N THR A 120 -17.67 -13.33 -4.19
CA THR A 120 -18.88 -13.09 -3.38
C THR A 120 -18.60 -12.05 -2.29
N ILE A 121 -19.64 -11.65 -1.55
CA ILE A 121 -19.49 -10.71 -0.43
C ILE A 121 -18.55 -11.29 0.65
N GLU A 122 -18.64 -12.60 0.86
CA GLU A 122 -17.87 -13.36 1.84
C GLU A 122 -16.37 -13.38 1.53
N ASP A 123 -16.00 -13.27 0.24
CA ASP A 123 -14.61 -13.17 -0.16
C ASP A 123 -13.97 -11.83 0.26
N PHE A 124 -14.77 -10.75 0.31
CA PHE A 124 -14.28 -9.42 0.64
C PHE A 124 -14.47 -9.04 2.10
N ARG A 125 -15.47 -9.63 2.77
CA ARG A 125 -15.74 -9.42 4.19
C ARG A 125 -14.48 -9.43 5.06
N PRO A 126 -13.62 -10.49 5.05
CA PRO A 126 -12.45 -10.51 5.93
C PRO A 126 -11.44 -9.41 5.61
N ILE A 127 -11.35 -8.97 4.35
CA ILE A 127 -10.45 -7.90 3.93
C ILE A 127 -10.96 -6.55 4.44
N ILE A 128 -12.24 -6.28 4.23
CA ILE A 128 -12.88 -5.02 4.62
C ILE A 128 -12.88 -4.88 6.14
N GLU A 129 -13.28 -5.93 6.87
CA GLU A 129 -13.30 -5.95 8.33
C GLU A 129 -11.90 -5.76 8.91
N THR A 130 -10.87 -6.42 8.34
CA THR A 130 -9.48 -6.19 8.75
C THR A 130 -9.05 -4.74 8.51
N CYS A 131 -9.35 -4.17 7.35
CA CYS A 131 -9.00 -2.79 7.03
C CYS A 131 -9.67 -1.82 8.00
N LEU A 132 -10.95 -2.04 8.32
CA LEU A 132 -11.66 -1.28 9.34
C LEU A 132 -10.96 -1.45 10.69
N ASP A 133 -10.76 -2.67 11.19
CA ASP A 133 -10.15 -2.89 12.51
C ASP A 133 -8.75 -2.27 12.65
N GLN A 134 -7.93 -2.33 11.60
CA GLN A 134 -6.56 -1.83 11.66
C GLN A 134 -6.43 -0.33 11.37
N PHE A 135 -7.36 0.27 10.62
CA PHE A 135 -7.28 1.68 10.20
C PHE A 135 -8.42 2.57 10.71
N TRP A 136 -9.49 2.07 11.35
CA TRP A 136 -10.72 2.86 11.60
C TRP A 136 -10.53 4.13 12.43
N PHE A 137 -9.51 4.19 13.29
CA PHE A 137 -9.16 5.40 14.06
C PHE A 137 -8.35 6.43 13.24
N ARG A 138 -8.04 6.14 11.97
CA ARG A 138 -7.22 6.97 11.08
C ARG A 138 -7.98 7.14 9.75
N THR A 139 -7.92 8.33 9.16
CA THR A 139 -8.69 8.73 7.97
C THR A 139 -8.73 7.64 6.89
N MET A 140 -9.88 6.96 6.74
CA MET A 140 -10.14 6.04 5.63
C MET A 140 -10.68 6.83 4.45
N HIS A 141 -10.02 6.70 3.30
CA HIS A 141 -10.54 7.19 2.04
C HIS A 141 -11.08 6.00 1.25
N VAL A 142 -12.40 5.79 1.33
CA VAL A 142 -13.12 4.83 0.49
C VAL A 142 -13.29 5.48 -0.88
N TRP A 143 -12.71 4.87 -1.91
CA TRP A 143 -12.97 5.21 -3.31
C TRP A 143 -13.56 3.95 -3.94
N ILE A 144 -14.86 4.00 -4.23
CA ILE A 144 -15.59 2.95 -4.96
C ILE A 144 -15.17 3.00 -6.43
#